data_AF-A0A1X2DYZ6-F1
#
_entry.id   AF-A0A1X2DYZ6-F1
#
_cell.length_a   1.000
_cell.length_b   1.000
_cell.length_c   1.000
_cell.angle_alpha   90.00
_cell.angle_beta   90.00
_cell.angle_gamma   90.00
#
_symmetry.space_group_name_H-M   'P 1'
#
loop_
_entity.id
_entity.type
_entity.pdbx_description
1 polymer ?
#
loop_
_entity_poly.entity_id
_entity_poly.type
_entity_poly.pdbx_seq_one_letter_code
_entity_poly.pdbx_strand_id
1 'polypeptide(L)'
;MKVTTTALKSGIAAGGMAAAALLAAGTASAAPNIQGFGTSEQLVDGPMITNYTVSNLQPSNVSIPGYTPKGTLYQADITARSDAGIVTPMVKDFSARGPNGQTYKLIDKPGAPGSLNPAPIPQGQESTGTLYFDVTGAPPNGVVYNDGLQDILIWTSNVPGGAAPGVPPNATPAPGQPPAPAPHT
;
A
#
# COMPACT_ATOMS: atom_id res chain seq x y z
N MET A 1 27.51 -24.56 11.50
CA MET A 1 26.78 -23.43 12.12
C MET A 1 25.44 -23.98 12.59
N LYS A 2 25.16 -23.99 13.91
CA LYS A 2 24.26 -23.04 14.61
C LYS A 2 22.77 -23.34 14.28
N VAL A 3 21.81 -23.47 15.19
CA VAL A 3 21.65 -23.11 16.60
C VAL A 3 20.65 -24.08 17.24
N THR A 4 20.92 -24.46 18.48
CA THR A 4 20.04 -25.19 19.40
C THR A 4 18.82 -24.36 19.77
N THR A 5 17.61 -24.89 19.59
CA THR A 5 16.38 -24.33 20.18
C THR A 5 15.86 -25.29 21.24
N THR A 6 15.89 -24.81 22.47
CA THR A 6 15.50 -25.46 23.72
C THR A 6 14.10 -26.06 23.67
N ALA A 7 13.99 -27.36 23.97
CA ALA A 7 12.74 -28.05 24.20
C ALA A 7 12.07 -27.53 25.49
N LEU A 8 10.85 -27.00 25.36
CA LEU A 8 9.98 -26.70 26.49
C LEU A 8 9.54 -28.02 27.14
N LYS A 9 10.00 -28.26 28.38
CA LYS A 9 9.55 -29.37 29.23
C LYS A 9 8.09 -29.14 29.62
N SER A 10 7.20 -29.99 29.11
CA SER A 10 5.83 -30.15 29.60
C SER A 10 5.84 -30.87 30.95
N GLY A 11 5.60 -30.13 32.03
CA GLY A 11 5.25 -30.68 33.34
C GLY A 11 3.76 -30.98 33.39
N ILE A 12 3.37 -32.26 33.37
CA ILE A 12 1.99 -32.68 33.62
C ILE A 12 1.85 -32.87 35.13
N ALA A 13 1.05 -32.03 35.77
CA ALA A 13 0.55 -32.25 37.12
C ALA A 13 -0.98 -32.38 37.06
N ALA A 14 -1.49 -33.55 37.48
CA ALA A 14 -2.90 -33.87 37.52
C ALA A 14 -3.58 -33.18 38.72
N GLY A 15 -4.69 -32.48 38.49
CA GLY A 15 -5.55 -31.89 39.53
C GLY A 15 -6.68 -31.10 38.88
N GLY A 16 -7.92 -31.53 39.08
CA GLY A 16 -9.09 -31.04 38.34
C GLY A 16 -9.47 -29.59 38.60
N MET A 17 -9.93 -28.92 37.55
CA MET A 17 -11.02 -27.92 37.51
C MET A 17 -11.47 -27.81 36.06
N ALA A 18 -12.77 -28.00 35.80
CA ALA A 18 -13.38 -27.68 34.51
C ALA A 18 -13.46 -26.15 34.39
N ALA A 19 -12.43 -25.53 33.84
CA ALA A 19 -12.45 -24.14 33.39
C ALA A 19 -12.47 -24.17 31.87
N ALA A 20 -13.61 -23.82 31.27
CA ALA A 20 -13.68 -23.51 29.85
C ALA A 20 -12.81 -22.28 29.59
N ALA A 21 -11.54 -22.50 29.26
CA ALA A 21 -10.67 -21.47 28.77
C ALA A 21 -11.19 -21.07 27.39
N LEU A 22 -11.98 -20.01 27.35
CA LEU A 22 -12.26 -19.27 26.13
C LEU A 22 -10.92 -18.72 25.65
N LEU A 23 -10.25 -19.49 24.79
CA LEU A 23 -9.13 -19.00 23.99
C LEU A 23 -9.75 -18.00 23.01
N ALA A 24 -9.87 -16.75 23.44
CA ALA A 24 -10.00 -15.65 22.51
C ALA A 24 -8.73 -15.69 21.65
N ALA A 25 -8.83 -16.30 20.48
CA ALA A 25 -7.82 -16.19 19.45
C ALA A 25 -7.71 -14.70 19.15
N GLY A 26 -6.73 -14.03 19.75
CA GLY A 26 -6.38 -12.67 19.38
C GLY A 26 -6.11 -12.71 17.88
N THR A 27 -6.93 -12.02 17.10
CA THR A 27 -6.65 -11.83 15.68
C THR A 27 -5.32 -11.11 15.60
N ALA A 28 -4.25 -11.83 15.23
CA ALA A 28 -2.97 -11.22 14.94
C ALA A 28 -3.17 -10.33 13.70
N SER A 29 -3.44 -9.04 13.92
CA SER A 29 -3.40 -8.04 12.87
C SER A 29 -1.93 -7.79 12.58
N ALA A 30 -1.48 -8.21 11.39
CA ALA A 30 -0.18 -7.80 10.90
C ALA A 30 -0.28 -6.31 10.56
N ALA A 31 0.70 -5.51 11.01
CA ALA A 31 0.79 -4.12 10.60
C ALA A 31 0.90 -4.04 9.06
N PRO A 32 0.26 -3.05 8.42
CA PRO A 32 0.34 -2.88 6.97
C PRO A 32 1.80 -2.76 6.53
N ASN A 33 2.13 -3.32 5.36
CA ASN A 33 3.39 -3.01 4.71
C ASN A 33 3.31 -1.61 4.11
N ILE A 34 4.32 -0.79 4.37
CA ILE A 34 4.36 0.62 3.95
C ILE A 34 5.63 0.83 3.13
N GLN A 35 5.46 1.20 1.86
CA GLN A 35 6.56 1.41 0.93
C GLN A 35 6.41 2.72 0.15
N GLY A 36 7.48 3.07 -0.57
CA GLY A 36 7.48 4.21 -1.49
C GLY A 36 6.71 3.89 -2.76
N PHE A 37 6.16 4.92 -3.40
CA PHE A 37 5.63 4.77 -4.76
C PHE A 37 6.71 4.19 -5.70
N GLY A 38 6.30 3.25 -6.55
CA GLY A 38 7.18 2.53 -7.47
C GLY A 38 7.83 1.27 -6.89
N THR A 39 7.70 1.02 -5.59
CA THR A 39 8.14 -0.24 -4.97
C THR A 39 7.08 -1.32 -5.13
N SER A 40 7.50 -2.54 -5.49
CA SER A 40 6.61 -3.70 -5.56
C SER A 40 6.32 -4.23 -4.16
N GLU A 41 5.05 -4.44 -3.84
CA GLU A 41 4.59 -5.05 -2.60
C GLU A 41 3.79 -6.32 -2.87
N GLN A 42 3.94 -7.31 -1.99
CA GLN A 42 3.36 -8.64 -2.15
C GLN A 42 2.09 -8.80 -1.31
N LEU A 43 1.00 -9.19 -1.96
CA LEU A 43 -0.22 -9.69 -1.34
C LEU A 43 -0.23 -11.22 -1.42
N VAL A 44 -0.39 -11.88 -0.27
CA VAL A 44 -0.55 -13.33 -0.19
C VAL A 44 -1.98 -13.64 0.24
N ASP A 45 -2.71 -14.38 -0.60
CA ASP A 45 -4.07 -14.84 -0.33
C ASP A 45 -4.15 -16.36 -0.55
N GLY A 46 -4.00 -17.11 0.55
CA GLY A 46 -3.93 -18.57 0.52
C GLY A 46 -2.81 -19.08 -0.42
N PRO A 47 -3.13 -19.84 -1.49
CA PRO A 47 -2.14 -20.31 -2.47
C PRO A 47 -1.77 -19.27 -3.53
N MET A 48 -2.43 -18.11 -3.55
CA MET A 48 -2.24 -17.07 -4.56
C MET A 48 -1.27 -16.01 -4.05
N ILE A 49 -0.34 -15.60 -4.91
CA ILE A 49 0.61 -14.53 -4.61
C ILE A 49 0.54 -13.50 -5.71
N THR A 50 0.22 -12.27 -5.34
CA THR A 50 0.13 -11.12 -6.25
C THR A 50 1.12 -10.06 -5.84
N ASN A 51 1.92 -9.58 -6.79
CA ASN A 51 2.69 -8.36 -6.58
C ASN A 51 1.98 -7.17 -7.20
N TYR A 52 1.76 -6.15 -6.39
CA TYR A 52 1.27 -4.87 -6.84
C TYR A 52 2.40 -3.85 -6.81
N THR A 53 2.47 -3.01 -7.83
CA THR A 53 3.30 -1.81 -7.83
C THR A 53 2.41 -0.63 -8.15
N VAL A 54 2.37 0.36 -7.26
CA VAL A 54 1.62 1.61 -7.50
C VAL A 54 2.61 2.75 -7.59
N SER A 55 2.43 3.61 -8.59
CA SER A 55 3.30 4.76 -8.82
C SER A 55 2.54 5.96 -9.36
N ASN A 56 3.25 7.09 -9.48
CA ASN A 56 2.79 8.23 -10.28
C ASN A 56 1.42 8.81 -9.86
N LEU A 57 1.14 8.83 -8.54
CA LEU A 57 -0.08 9.44 -8.00
C LEU A 57 -0.08 10.95 -8.23
N GLN A 58 -1.02 11.44 -9.03
CA GLN A 58 -1.08 12.84 -9.45
C GLN A 58 -2.48 13.29 -9.90
N PRO A 59 -2.75 14.60 -9.98
CA PRO A 59 -3.98 15.11 -10.59
C PRO A 59 -4.13 14.65 -12.04
N SER A 60 -5.36 14.39 -12.47
CA SER A 60 -5.70 13.98 -13.83
C SER A 60 -6.73 14.93 -14.43
N ASN A 61 -6.62 15.16 -15.74
CA ASN A 61 -7.60 15.92 -16.53
C ASN A 61 -8.41 15.00 -17.47
N VAL A 62 -8.34 13.69 -17.26
CA VAL A 62 -9.08 12.71 -18.06
C VAL A 62 -10.59 12.83 -17.78
N SER A 63 -11.40 12.75 -18.83
CA SER A 63 -12.85 12.63 -18.68
C SER A 63 -13.25 11.16 -18.62
N ILE A 64 -13.99 10.78 -17.58
CA ILE A 64 -14.52 9.42 -17.41
C ILE A 64 -15.99 9.43 -17.83
N PRO A 65 -16.38 8.69 -18.90
CA PRO A 65 -17.76 8.64 -19.36
C PRO A 65 -18.74 8.25 -18.24
N GLY A 66 -19.83 9.00 -18.08
CA GLY A 66 -20.83 8.74 -17.06
C GLY A 66 -20.36 9.00 -15.62
N TYR A 67 -19.27 9.75 -15.45
CA TYR A 67 -18.77 10.19 -14.16
C TYR A 67 -18.51 11.70 -14.16
N THR A 68 -18.98 12.38 -13.12
CA THR A 68 -18.72 13.80 -12.91
C THR A 68 -18.01 13.93 -11.57
N PRO A 69 -16.71 14.29 -11.56
CA PRO A 69 -15.95 14.49 -10.32
C PRO A 69 -16.62 15.54 -9.44
N LYS A 70 -16.68 15.27 -8.14
CA LYS A 70 -17.12 16.24 -7.12
C LYS A 70 -15.98 17.12 -6.64
N GLY A 71 -14.75 16.64 -6.76
CA GLY A 71 -13.53 17.37 -6.48
C GLY A 71 -12.54 17.26 -7.63
N THR A 72 -11.26 17.11 -7.29
CA THR A 72 -10.19 16.96 -8.27
C THR A 72 -10.01 15.49 -8.61
N LEU A 73 -10.02 15.15 -9.89
CA LEU A 73 -9.69 13.80 -10.33
C LEU A 73 -8.19 13.55 -10.13
N TYR A 74 -7.85 12.42 -9.51
CA TYR A 74 -6.48 11.93 -9.39
C TYR A 74 -6.35 10.59 -10.08
N GLN A 75 -5.15 10.30 -10.55
CA GLN A 75 -4.78 9.01 -11.12
C GLN A 75 -3.51 8.46 -10.49
N ALA A 76 -3.36 7.15 -10.47
CA ALA A 76 -2.11 6.46 -10.15
C ALA A 76 -1.91 5.29 -11.14
N ASP A 77 -0.67 5.04 -11.52
CA ASP A 77 -0.33 3.89 -12.34
C ASP A 77 -0.24 2.65 -11.46
N ILE A 78 -0.75 1.52 -11.96
CA ILE A 78 -0.72 0.24 -11.25
C ILE A 78 -0.25 -0.88 -12.18
N THR A 79 0.59 -1.75 -11.62
CA THR A 79 0.93 -3.05 -12.19
C THR A 79 0.53 -4.14 -11.20
N ALA A 80 -0.17 -5.16 -11.69
CA ALA A 80 -0.53 -6.36 -10.95
C ALA A 80 0.10 -7.57 -11.63
N ARG A 81 0.92 -8.33 -10.89
CA ARG A 81 1.60 -9.52 -11.39
C ARG A 81 1.24 -10.74 -10.56
N SER A 82 0.88 -11.84 -11.21
CA SER A 82 0.65 -13.12 -10.52
C SER A 82 1.97 -13.88 -10.41
N ASP A 83 2.49 -14.04 -9.19
CA ASP A 83 3.69 -14.85 -8.94
C ASP A 83 3.35 -16.31 -8.60
N ALA A 84 2.16 -16.56 -8.03
CA ALA A 84 1.65 -17.91 -7.79
C ALA A 84 0.14 -17.97 -8.02
N GLY A 85 -0.30 -19.01 -8.76
CA GLY A 85 -1.71 -19.24 -9.07
C GLY A 85 -2.27 -18.34 -10.18
N ILE A 86 -3.58 -18.42 -10.38
CA ILE A 86 -4.31 -17.52 -11.28
C ILE A 86 -4.99 -16.47 -10.40
N VAL A 87 -4.61 -15.21 -10.57
CA VAL A 87 -5.06 -14.10 -9.71
C VAL A 87 -6.08 -13.25 -10.44
N THR A 88 -7.15 -12.86 -9.76
CA THR A 88 -8.06 -11.81 -10.25
C THR A 88 -7.81 -10.53 -9.45
N PRO A 89 -7.32 -9.44 -10.07
CA PRO A 89 -7.03 -8.20 -9.35
C PRO A 89 -8.30 -7.57 -8.74
N MET A 90 -8.27 -7.30 -7.44
CA MET A 90 -9.39 -6.66 -6.74
C MET A 90 -9.22 -5.13 -6.75
N VAL A 91 -9.47 -4.52 -7.90
CA VAL A 91 -9.20 -3.08 -8.12
C VAL A 91 -9.95 -2.19 -7.12
N LYS A 92 -11.18 -2.56 -6.75
CA LYS A 92 -12.05 -1.82 -5.81
C LYS A 92 -11.50 -1.69 -4.38
N ASP A 93 -10.53 -2.52 -4.01
CA ASP A 93 -9.91 -2.54 -2.68
C ASP A 93 -8.84 -1.44 -2.55
N PHE A 94 -8.47 -0.81 -3.67
CA PHE A 94 -7.58 0.34 -3.68
C PHE A 94 -8.32 1.63 -3.31
N SER A 95 -7.66 2.48 -2.53
CA SER A 95 -8.15 3.83 -2.18
C SER A 95 -6.98 4.79 -2.05
N ALA A 96 -7.17 6.06 -2.41
CA ALA A 96 -6.18 7.10 -2.15
C ALA A 96 -6.34 7.63 -0.71
N ARG A 97 -5.22 7.99 -0.08
CA ARG A 97 -5.16 8.55 1.28
C ARG A 97 -4.56 9.94 1.27
N GLY A 98 -5.24 10.87 1.95
CA GLY A 98 -4.74 12.20 2.30
C GLY A 98 -3.83 12.19 3.53
N PRO A 99 -3.06 13.26 3.75
CA PRO A 99 -2.10 13.37 4.86
C PRO A 99 -2.74 13.27 6.25
N ASN A 100 -4.03 13.61 6.37
CA ASN A 100 -4.79 13.53 7.63
C ASN A 100 -5.56 12.22 7.77
N GLY A 101 -5.25 11.20 6.96
CA GLY A 101 -5.95 9.92 6.96
C GLY A 101 -7.29 9.90 6.21
N GLN A 102 -7.69 11.01 5.58
CA GLN A 102 -8.85 11.07 4.67
C GLN A 102 -8.71 10.01 3.57
N THR A 103 -9.80 9.32 3.24
CA THR A 103 -9.79 8.24 2.25
C THR A 103 -10.71 8.58 1.09
N TYR A 104 -10.19 8.45 -0.12
CA TYR A 104 -10.90 8.66 -1.38
C TYR A 104 -11.02 7.32 -2.10
N LYS A 105 -12.25 6.85 -2.27
CA LYS A 105 -12.51 5.55 -2.91
C LYS A 105 -12.19 5.59 -4.40
N LEU A 106 -11.80 4.43 -4.93
CA LEU A 106 -11.64 4.23 -6.37
C LEU A 106 -12.94 4.57 -7.10
N ILE A 107 -12.80 5.24 -8.24
CA ILE A 107 -13.87 5.40 -9.22
C ILE A 107 -14.01 4.11 -10.01
N ASP A 108 -14.89 3.23 -9.54
CA ASP A 108 -15.23 1.98 -10.21
C ASP A 108 -16.32 2.22 -11.27
N LYS A 109 -15.92 2.79 -12.42
CA LYS A 109 -16.82 3.01 -13.57
C LYS A 109 -16.34 2.26 -14.80
N PRO A 110 -17.21 1.43 -15.42
CA PRO A 110 -16.93 0.82 -16.72
C PRO A 110 -16.61 1.92 -17.74
N GLY A 111 -15.46 1.83 -18.40
CA GLY A 111 -15.04 2.78 -19.43
C GLY A 111 -14.15 3.92 -18.94
N ALA A 112 -13.71 3.93 -17.68
CA ALA A 112 -12.59 4.78 -17.27
C ALA A 112 -11.34 4.43 -18.12
N PRO A 113 -10.76 5.40 -18.87
CA PRO A 113 -9.72 5.12 -19.86
C PRO A 113 -8.49 4.45 -19.23
N GLY A 114 -7.97 3.38 -19.83
CA GLY A 114 -6.73 2.74 -19.35
C GLY A 114 -6.83 2.12 -17.95
N SER A 115 -8.03 1.91 -17.42
CA SER A 115 -8.21 1.25 -16.12
C SER A 115 -7.62 -0.15 -16.11
N LEU A 116 -7.10 -0.57 -14.96
CA LEU A 116 -6.58 -1.92 -14.78
C LEU A 116 -7.63 -2.96 -15.17
N ASN A 117 -7.24 -3.93 -16.00
CA ASN A 117 -8.15 -4.97 -16.45
C ASN A 117 -8.44 -5.95 -15.30
N PRO A 118 -9.72 -6.14 -14.89
CA PRO A 118 -10.07 -7.06 -13.82
C PRO A 118 -10.10 -8.54 -14.28
N ALA A 119 -9.64 -8.86 -15.49
CA ALA A 119 -9.56 -10.24 -15.96
C ALA A 119 -8.54 -11.08 -15.15
N PRO A 120 -8.75 -12.40 -15.03
CA PRO A 120 -7.77 -13.29 -14.40
C PRO A 120 -6.39 -13.21 -15.07
N ILE A 121 -5.34 -13.11 -14.26
CA ILE A 121 -3.94 -13.07 -14.64
C ILE A 121 -3.31 -14.45 -14.37
N PRO A 122 -2.87 -15.18 -15.41
CA PRO A 122 -2.15 -16.43 -15.23
C PRO A 122 -0.83 -16.25 -14.47
N GLN A 123 -0.36 -17.30 -13.81
CA GLN A 123 0.92 -17.27 -13.12
C GLN A 123 2.07 -16.88 -14.07
N GLY A 124 2.95 -16.00 -13.59
CA GLY A 124 4.09 -15.46 -14.35
C GLY A 124 3.73 -14.30 -15.28
N GLN A 125 2.44 -13.94 -15.40
CA GLN A 125 1.98 -12.80 -16.19
C GLN A 125 1.65 -11.59 -15.32
N GLU A 126 1.55 -10.44 -15.97
CA GLU A 126 1.15 -9.17 -15.36
C GLU A 126 0.10 -8.44 -16.19
N SER A 127 -0.61 -7.52 -15.53
CA SER A 127 -1.52 -6.55 -16.12
C SER A 127 -1.19 -5.18 -15.57
N THR A 128 -1.25 -4.16 -16.44
CA THR A 128 -1.02 -2.77 -16.08
C THR A 128 -2.26 -1.94 -16.36
N GLY A 129 -2.38 -0.81 -15.67
CA GLY A 129 -3.43 0.16 -15.91
C GLY A 129 -3.36 1.33 -14.95
N THR A 130 -4.49 2.02 -14.83
CA THR A 130 -4.60 3.24 -14.04
C THR A 130 -5.72 3.12 -13.02
N LEU A 131 -5.47 3.60 -11.80
CA LEU A 131 -6.47 3.80 -10.75
C LEU A 131 -6.92 5.25 -10.77
N TYR A 132 -8.23 5.50 -10.66
CA TYR A 132 -8.79 6.85 -10.61
C TYR A 132 -9.49 7.12 -9.29
N PHE A 133 -9.30 8.32 -8.74
CA PHE A 133 -9.86 8.74 -7.45
C PHE A 133 -10.50 10.12 -7.56
N ASP A 134 -11.64 10.33 -6.90
CA ASP A 134 -12.27 11.66 -6.78
C ASP A 134 -11.92 12.28 -5.43
N VAL A 135 -10.99 13.24 -5.46
CA VAL A 135 -10.42 13.87 -4.27
C VAL A 135 -11.21 15.13 -3.93
N THR A 136 -12.02 15.02 -2.88
CA THR A 136 -12.91 16.09 -2.41
C THR A 136 -12.33 16.90 -1.23
N GLY A 137 -11.08 16.61 -0.83
CA GLY A 137 -10.42 17.23 0.31
C GLY A 137 -8.94 17.52 0.05
N ALA A 138 -8.08 17.32 1.06
CA ALA A 138 -6.65 17.52 0.92
C ALA A 138 -6.04 16.57 -0.14
N PRO A 139 -5.05 17.03 -0.93
CA PRO A 139 -4.35 16.20 -1.91
C PRO A 139 -3.85 14.88 -1.31
N PRO A 140 -4.10 13.73 -1.96
CA PRO A 140 -3.61 12.47 -1.47
C PRO A 140 -2.08 12.36 -1.60
N ASN A 141 -1.46 11.71 -0.62
CA ASN A 141 -0.04 11.40 -0.58
C ASN A 141 0.23 9.89 -0.48
N GLY A 142 -0.81 9.07 -0.57
CA GLY A 142 -0.70 7.62 -0.54
C GLY A 142 -1.81 6.91 -1.30
N VAL A 143 -1.56 5.66 -1.66
CA VAL A 143 -2.55 4.69 -2.15
C VAL A 143 -2.47 3.46 -1.25
N VAL A 144 -3.62 2.91 -0.89
CA VAL A 144 -3.74 1.80 0.04
C VAL A 144 -4.54 0.69 -0.61
N TYR A 145 -4.10 -0.56 -0.42
CA TYR A 145 -4.91 -1.75 -0.62
C TYR A 145 -5.48 -2.20 0.74
N ASN A 146 -6.80 -2.27 0.84
CA ASN A 146 -7.52 -2.68 2.05
C ASN A 146 -8.41 -3.88 1.72
N ASP A 147 -8.27 -4.98 2.46
CA ASP A 147 -8.98 -6.25 2.22
C ASP A 147 -10.46 -6.23 2.67
N GLY A 148 -10.99 -5.06 3.03
CA GLY A 148 -12.31 -4.87 3.60
C GLY A 148 -12.34 -4.88 5.13
N LEU A 149 -11.25 -5.31 5.79
CA LEU A 149 -11.11 -5.32 7.24
C LEU A 149 -9.99 -4.38 7.70
N GLN A 150 -8.84 -4.42 7.04
CA GLN A 150 -7.65 -3.66 7.42
C GLN A 150 -6.80 -3.26 6.22
N ASP A 151 -5.96 -2.25 6.42
CA ASP A 151 -4.97 -1.85 5.42
C ASP A 151 -3.87 -2.93 5.37
N ILE A 152 -3.55 -3.42 4.17
CA ILE A 152 -2.56 -4.49 3.98
C ILE A 152 -1.29 -3.94 3.33
N LEU A 153 -1.46 -3.18 2.23
CA LEU A 153 -0.36 -2.59 1.46
C LEU A 153 -0.57 -1.09 1.33
N ILE A 154 0.51 -0.32 1.47
CA ILE A 154 0.46 1.15 1.46
C ILE A 154 1.66 1.70 0.68
N TRP A 155 1.38 2.34 -0.44
CA TRP A 155 2.35 3.14 -1.18
C TRP A 155 2.18 4.60 -0.82
N THR A 156 3.25 5.27 -0.39
CA THR A 156 3.19 6.68 -0.02
C THR A 156 4.45 7.44 -0.40
N SER A 157 4.32 8.75 -0.62
CA SER A 157 5.47 9.65 -0.72
C SER A 157 6.08 9.99 0.64
N ASN A 158 5.42 9.59 1.74
CA ASN A 158 5.81 9.96 3.10
C ASN A 158 6.51 8.81 3.84
N VAL A 159 7.35 8.03 3.14
CA VAL A 159 8.12 6.94 3.75
C VAL A 159 9.19 7.53 4.67
N PRO A 160 9.29 7.10 5.95
CA PRO A 160 10.38 7.51 6.82
C PRO A 160 11.73 7.11 6.20
N GLY A 161 12.50 8.09 5.73
CA GLY A 161 13.81 7.90 5.09
C GLY A 161 13.83 7.85 3.56
N GLY A 162 12.69 8.00 2.89
CA GLY A 162 12.63 8.19 1.43
C GLY A 162 13.00 9.62 1.05
N ALA A 163 14.01 9.80 0.19
CA ALA A 163 14.39 11.12 -0.30
C ALA A 163 13.18 11.80 -0.96
N ALA A 164 12.83 13.00 -0.48
CA ALA A 164 11.83 13.84 -1.13
C ALA A 164 12.23 14.09 -2.59
N PRO A 165 11.31 13.97 -3.57
CA PRO A 165 11.59 14.41 -4.93
C PRO A 165 11.80 15.93 -4.94
N GLY A 166 13.05 16.37 -5.05
CA GLY A 166 13.37 17.78 -5.28
C GLY A 166 14.56 18.38 -4.53
N VAL A 167 15.25 17.66 -3.65
CA VAL A 167 16.50 18.17 -3.06
C VAL A 167 17.68 17.36 -3.61
N PRO A 168 18.56 17.95 -4.46
CA PRO A 168 19.79 17.28 -4.83
C PRO A 168 20.62 17.04 -3.56
N PRO A 169 21.13 15.82 -3.34
CA PRO A 169 22.01 15.57 -2.22
C PRO A 169 23.33 16.30 -2.49
N ASN A 170 23.72 17.15 -1.53
CA ASN A 170 25.08 17.67 -1.39
C ASN A 170 25.51 18.72 -2.43
N ALA A 171 24.97 19.95 -2.32
CA ALA A 171 25.69 21.12 -2.80
C ALA A 171 26.80 21.45 -1.77
N THR A 172 28.01 20.96 -2.04
CA THR A 172 29.23 21.48 -1.39
C THR A 172 29.24 23.01 -1.59
N PRO A 173 29.47 23.83 -0.55
CA PRO A 173 29.53 25.28 -0.73
C PRO A 173 30.66 25.64 -1.71
N ALA A 174 30.37 26.52 -2.67
CA ALA A 174 31.41 27.12 -3.49
C ALA A 174 32.42 27.87 -2.58
N PRO A 175 33.74 27.84 -2.88
CA PRO A 175 34.74 28.51 -2.05
C PRO A 175 34.44 30.01 -1.91
N GLY A 176 34.16 30.46 -0.68
CA GLY A 176 33.98 31.88 -0.35
C GLY A 176 32.62 32.28 0.24
N GLN A 177 31.66 31.37 0.41
CA GLN A 177 30.38 31.72 1.06
C GLN A 177 30.41 31.40 2.57
N PRO A 178 30.04 32.35 3.46
CA PRO A 178 29.96 32.09 4.89
C PRO A 178 28.85 31.07 5.22
N PRO A 179 29.01 30.26 6.29
CA PRO A 179 27.98 29.31 6.71
C PRO A 179 26.68 30.01 7.11
N ALA A 180 25.54 29.39 6.79
CA ALA A 180 24.25 29.85 7.29
C ALA A 180 24.17 29.69 8.82
N PRO A 181 23.46 30.58 9.54
CA PRO A 181 23.34 30.50 10.99
C PRO A 181 22.61 29.22 11.42
N ALA A 182 23.11 28.57 12.47
CA ALA A 182 22.46 27.41 13.08
C ALA A 182 21.12 27.80 13.74
N PRO A 183 20.08 26.96 13.67
CA PRO A 183 18.83 27.20 14.39
C PRO A 183 19.07 27.11 15.90
N HIS A 184 18.62 28.13 16.64
CA HIS A 184 18.62 28.13 18.11
C HIS A 184 17.45 27.29 18.64
N THR A 185 17.73 26.42 19.63
CA THR A 185 16.74 25.77 20.50
C THR A 185 16.45 26.62 21.72
#